data_AF-A0A7X3FX96-F1
#
_entry.id   AF-A0A7X3FX96-F1
#
_cell.length_a   1.000
_cell.length_b   1.000
_cell.length_c   1.000
_cell.angle_alpha   90.00
_cell.angle_beta   90.00
_cell.angle_gamma   90.00
#
_symmetry.space_group_name_H-M   'P 1'
#
loop_
_entity.id
_entity.type
_entity.pdbx_description
1 polymer ?
#
loop_
_entity_poly.entity_id
_entity_poly.type
_entity_poly.pdbx_seq_one_letter_code
_entity_poly.pdbx_strand_id
1 'polypeptide(L)'
;MKLTYGVNEVKLGKMSLRIVRGMVANGTASSFDTFTVYLMPDSVGDPWLQVTTSTPKGLGYNFRNYESGDANTQAVAFYVEGNHLFAVQATKVGPSADAQGARKTPFDFEVVRFNENEDIPLFKSDSKQRSKGQYVDGRDAIGHEFFGR
;
A
#
# COMPACT_ATOMS: atom_id res chain seq x y z
N MET A 1 3.56 9.72 2.06
CA MET A 1 4.31 10.40 0.96
C MET A 1 3.41 10.48 -0.28
N LYS A 2 3.59 11.47 -1.16
CA LYS A 2 2.82 11.58 -2.41
C LYS A 2 3.57 10.88 -3.54
N LEU A 3 3.01 9.80 -4.07
CA LEU A 3 3.59 9.04 -5.18
C LEU A 3 3.04 9.52 -6.53
N THR A 4 3.91 9.69 -7.52
CA THR A 4 3.51 9.90 -8.93
C THR A 4 3.41 8.56 -9.65
N TYR A 5 2.74 8.53 -10.81
CA TYR A 5 2.81 7.37 -11.71
C TYR A 5 4.24 7.12 -12.18
N GLY A 6 4.58 5.85 -12.37
CA GLY A 6 5.94 5.42 -12.70
C GLY A 6 6.80 5.22 -11.45
N VAL A 7 8.08 5.54 -11.57
CA VAL A 7 9.10 5.22 -10.57
C VAL A 7 9.24 6.33 -9.53
N ASN A 8 9.10 5.98 -8.25
CA ASN A 8 9.33 6.89 -7.12
C ASN A 8 10.53 6.39 -6.30
N GLU A 9 11.50 7.26 -6.02
CA GLU A 9 12.67 6.90 -5.22
C GLU A 9 12.40 7.04 -3.72
N VAL A 10 12.89 6.09 -2.94
CA VAL A 10 12.95 6.18 -1.48
C VAL A 10 14.35 5.80 -1.01
N LYS A 11 15.02 6.68 -0.27
CA LYS A 11 16.31 6.40 0.37
C LYS A 11 16.09 6.04 1.84
N LEU A 12 16.68 4.92 2.29
CA LEU A 12 16.70 4.49 3.68
C LEU A 12 18.15 4.20 4.08
N GLY A 13 18.82 5.18 4.69
CA GLY A 13 20.26 5.10 4.95
C GLY A 13 21.05 4.87 3.66
N LYS A 14 21.71 3.72 3.54
CA LYS A 14 22.47 3.33 2.34
C LYS A 14 21.60 2.66 1.28
N MET A 15 20.45 2.09 1.67
CA MET A 15 19.56 1.40 0.75
C MET A 15 18.79 2.39 -0.11
N SER A 16 18.58 2.00 -1.37
CA SER A 16 17.72 2.72 -2.30
C SER A 16 16.57 1.82 -2.73
N LEU A 17 15.34 2.26 -2.54
CA LEU A 17 14.15 1.56 -3.02
C LEU A 17 13.48 2.34 -4.15
N ARG A 18 12.75 1.62 -4.99
CA ARG A 18 11.85 2.16 -6.01
C ARG A 18 10.45 1.68 -5.75
N ILE A 19 9.52 2.61 -5.58
CA ILE A 19 8.08 2.33 -5.57
C ILE A 19 7.55 2.64 -6.95
N VAL A 20 7.20 1.61 -7.69
CA VAL A 20 6.58 1.71 -9.01
C VAL A 20 5.07 1.75 -8.84
N ARG A 21 4.45 2.89 -9.16
CA ARG A 21 3.00 3.04 -9.20
C ARG A 21 2.52 2.87 -10.64
N GLY A 22 1.71 1.84 -10.86
CA GLY A 22 1.04 1.58 -12.14
C GLY A 22 -0.47 1.66 -12.00
N MET A 23 -1.16 1.80 -13.13
CA MET A 23 -2.62 1.69 -13.20
C MET A 23 -2.97 0.43 -13.97
N VAL A 24 -3.83 -0.40 -13.39
CA VAL A 24 -4.48 -1.50 -14.09
C VAL A 24 -5.77 -0.95 -14.70
N ALA A 25 -5.71 -0.62 -15.99
CA ALA A 25 -6.87 -0.20 -16.76
C ALA A 25 -7.63 -1.44 -17.23
N ASN A 26 -8.92 -1.53 -16.89
CA ASN A 26 -9.80 -2.63 -17.30
C ASN A 26 -11.02 -2.17 -18.10
N GLY A 27 -11.04 -0.90 -18.53
CA GLY A 27 -12.14 -0.31 -19.29
C GLY A 27 -13.42 -0.05 -18.47
N THR A 28 -13.37 -0.21 -17.15
CA THR A 28 -14.48 0.06 -16.22
C THR A 28 -14.09 1.08 -15.15
N ALA A 29 -15.08 1.56 -14.39
CA ALA A 29 -14.88 2.41 -13.21
C ALA A 29 -14.12 1.70 -12.06
N SER A 30 -13.85 0.40 -12.20
CA SER A 30 -13.05 -0.38 -11.25
C SER A 30 -11.59 -0.52 -11.69
N SER A 31 -11.06 0.42 -12.48
CA SER A 31 -9.61 0.50 -12.71
C SER A 31 -8.92 0.90 -11.41
N PHE A 32 -7.71 0.41 -11.15
CA PHE A 32 -7.07 0.63 -9.85
C PHE A 32 -5.55 0.75 -9.96
N ASP A 33 -4.96 1.44 -8.99
CA ASP A 33 -3.52 1.53 -8.88
C ASP A 33 -2.92 0.27 -8.25
N THR A 34 -1.75 -0.11 -8.75
CA THR A 34 -0.85 -1.08 -8.13
C THR A 34 0.45 -0.40 -7.71
N PHE A 35 1.06 -0.95 -6.66
CA PHE A 35 2.34 -0.49 -6.14
C PHE A 35 3.26 -1.69 -5.99
N THR A 36 4.36 -1.66 -6.73
CA THR A 36 5.43 -2.65 -6.63
C THR A 36 6.65 -1.98 -6.03
N VAL A 37 7.27 -2.60 -5.03
CA VAL A 37 8.46 -2.04 -4.40
C VAL A 37 9.66 -2.90 -4.79
N TYR A 38 10.74 -2.24 -5.20
CA TYR A 38 12.01 -2.87 -5.50
C TYR A 38 13.10 -2.31 -4.60
N LEU A 39 13.95 -3.17 -4.07
CA LEU A 39 15.26 -2.80 -3.55
C LEU A 39 16.23 -2.74 -4.73
N MET A 40 16.94 -1.62 -4.84
CA MET A 40 17.93 -1.41 -5.88
C MET A 40 19.24 -2.08 -5.49
N PRO A 41 19.94 -2.69 -6.45
CA PRO A 41 21.28 -3.18 -6.21
C PRO A 41 22.28 -2.02 -6.07
N ASP A 42 23.42 -2.31 -5.47
CA ASP A 42 24.54 -1.37 -5.37
C ASP A 42 25.32 -1.25 -6.69
N SER A 43 25.29 -2.30 -7.52
CA SER A 43 26.03 -2.35 -8.79
C SER A 43 25.11 -2.31 -10.01
N VAL A 44 25.57 -1.65 -11.06
CA VAL A 44 24.87 -1.60 -12.34
C VAL A 44 24.92 -2.98 -13.00
N GLY A 45 23.75 -3.47 -13.44
CA GLY A 45 23.61 -4.77 -14.12
C GLY A 45 23.06 -5.87 -13.22
N ASP A 46 23.09 -5.68 -11.91
CA ASP A 46 22.48 -6.59 -10.95
C ASP A 46 20.94 -6.50 -10.97
N PRO A 47 20.23 -7.59 -10.61
CA PRO A 47 18.78 -7.59 -10.60
C PRO A 47 18.23 -6.70 -9.49
N TRP A 48 17.09 -6.05 -9.76
CA TRP A 48 16.32 -5.37 -8.74
C TRP A 48 15.54 -6.42 -7.95
N LEU A 49 15.70 -6.42 -6.62
CA LEU A 49 15.01 -7.38 -5.78
C LEU A 49 13.63 -6.86 -5.45
N GLN A 50 12.59 -7.57 -5.88
CA GLN A 50 11.22 -7.19 -5.55
C GLN A 50 10.95 -7.42 -4.06
N VAL A 51 10.54 -6.38 -3.35
CA VAL A 51 10.17 -6.46 -1.94
C VAL A 51 8.82 -7.16 -1.85
N THR A 52 8.81 -8.32 -1.21
CA THR A 52 7.61 -9.16 -1.09
C THR A 52 6.74 -8.76 0.10
N THR A 53 5.51 -9.25 0.14
CA THR A 53 4.60 -9.11 1.28
C THR A 53 4.14 -10.51 1.71
N SER A 54 3.93 -10.73 3.01
CA SER A 54 3.33 -11.99 3.45
C SER A 54 1.84 -12.00 3.12
N THR A 55 1.36 -13.03 2.43
CA THR A 55 -0.08 -13.24 2.17
C THR A 55 -0.52 -14.62 2.66
N PRO A 56 -1.82 -14.82 2.96
CA PRO A 56 -2.31 -16.13 3.44
C PRO A 56 -2.03 -17.29 2.47
N LYS A 57 -1.81 -17.02 1.18
CA LYS A 57 -1.53 -18.02 0.13
C LYS A 57 -0.08 -18.00 -0.35
N GLY A 58 0.86 -17.47 0.44
CA GLY A 58 2.29 -17.43 0.11
C GLY A 58 2.82 -16.01 0.00
N LEU A 59 3.71 -15.76 -0.97
CA LEU A 59 4.28 -14.45 -1.19
C LEU A 59 3.35 -13.58 -2.03
N GLY A 60 3.02 -12.40 -1.50
CA GLY A 60 2.48 -11.29 -2.25
C GLY A 60 3.61 -10.46 -2.83
N TYR A 61 3.32 -9.82 -3.96
CA TYR A 61 4.32 -9.12 -4.77
C TYR A 61 3.97 -7.65 -5.00
N ASN A 62 2.71 -7.28 -4.78
CA ASN A 62 2.21 -5.94 -5.02
C ASN A 62 1.21 -5.56 -3.95
N PHE A 63 1.17 -4.27 -3.63
CA PHE A 63 0.00 -3.65 -3.02
C PHE A 63 -0.93 -3.18 -4.14
N ARG A 64 -2.23 -3.14 -3.86
CA ARG A 64 -3.21 -2.63 -4.82
C ARG A 64 -4.27 -1.81 -4.12
N ASN A 65 -4.78 -0.83 -4.85
CA ASN A 65 -6.06 -0.25 -4.55
C ASN A 65 -7.19 -1.17 -5.05
N TYR A 66 -8.38 -1.06 -4.47
CA TYR A 66 -9.58 -1.69 -4.99
C TYR A 66 -10.73 -0.69 -5.01
N GLU A 67 -11.39 -0.56 -6.16
CA GLU A 67 -12.46 0.40 -6.39
C GLU A 67 -13.76 -0.32 -6.77
N SER A 68 -14.83 -0.02 -6.04
CA SER A 68 -16.19 -0.54 -6.28
C SER A 68 -17.20 0.59 -6.14
N GLY A 69 -17.97 0.86 -7.20
CA GLY A 69 -19.05 1.87 -7.20
C GLY A 69 -18.57 3.26 -6.75
N ASP A 70 -17.52 3.77 -7.38
CA ASP A 70 -16.87 5.07 -7.11
C ASP A 70 -16.28 5.25 -5.70
N ALA A 71 -16.16 4.16 -4.92
CA ALA A 71 -15.50 4.18 -3.62
C ALA A 71 -14.29 3.24 -3.58
N ASN A 72 -13.20 3.71 -2.97
CA ASN A 72 -12.02 2.91 -2.74
C ASN A 72 -12.21 2.02 -1.50
N THR A 73 -12.55 0.74 -1.71
CA THR A 73 -12.78 -0.21 -0.60
C THR A 73 -11.48 -0.82 -0.07
N GLN A 74 -10.38 -0.69 -0.82
CA GLN A 74 -9.04 -0.98 -0.31
C GLN A 74 -8.06 0.09 -0.78
N ALA A 75 -7.52 0.89 0.14
CA ALA A 75 -6.57 1.95 -0.18
C ALA A 75 -5.19 1.64 0.40
N VAL A 76 -4.14 2.02 -0.33
CA VAL A 76 -2.75 1.85 0.10
C VAL A 76 -2.05 3.20 0.11
N ALA A 77 -1.32 3.48 1.19
CA ALA A 77 -0.42 4.63 1.27
C ALA A 77 0.93 4.21 1.83
N PHE A 78 1.99 4.87 1.36
CA PHE A 78 3.36 4.68 1.86
C PHE A 78 3.79 5.88 2.69
N TYR A 79 4.63 5.65 3.69
CA TYR A 79 5.27 6.72 4.46
C TYR A 79 6.64 6.28 4.97
N VAL A 80 7.49 7.25 5.29
CA VAL A 80 8.78 7.01 5.90
C VAL A 80 8.76 7.66 7.28
N GLU A 81 9.21 6.90 8.28
CA GLU A 81 9.37 7.37 9.65
C GLU A 81 10.64 6.74 10.23
N GLY A 82 11.50 7.55 10.86
CA GLY A 82 12.69 7.03 11.54
C GLY A 82 13.64 6.18 10.66
N ASN A 83 13.77 6.52 9.37
CA ASN A 83 14.55 5.75 8.38
C ASN A 83 13.97 4.36 8.04
N HIS A 84 12.68 4.17 8.28
CA HIS A 84 11.94 2.96 7.93
C HIS A 84 10.85 3.28 6.91
N LEU A 85 10.67 2.41 5.91
CA LEU A 85 9.57 2.49 4.96
C LEU A 85 8.41 1.63 5.45
N PHE A 86 7.24 2.25 5.50
CA PHE A 86 5.99 1.61 5.85
C PHE A 86 4.97 1.72 4.72
N ALA A 87 4.07 0.76 4.68
CA ALA A 87 2.84 0.84 3.92
C ALA A 87 1.66 0.61 4.88
N VAL A 88 0.63 1.43 4.75
CA VAL A 88 -0.66 1.23 5.41
C VAL A 88 -1.68 0.82 4.35
N GLN A 89 -2.36 -0.30 4.59
CA GLN A 89 -3.50 -0.74 3.81
C GLN A 89 -4.77 -0.55 4.64
N ALA A 90 -5.70 0.25 4.13
CA ALA A 90 -7.04 0.36 4.67
C ALA A 90 -7.98 -0.54 3.88
N THR A 91 -8.77 -1.37 4.57
CA THR A 91 -9.74 -2.29 3.97
C THR A 91 -11.12 -2.05 4.57
N LYS A 92 -12.13 -1.83 3.72
CA LYS A 92 -13.50 -1.55 4.15
C LYS A 92 -14.09 -2.75 4.88
N VAL A 93 -14.72 -2.51 6.03
CA VAL A 93 -15.29 -3.57 6.87
C VAL A 93 -16.81 -3.66 6.70
N GLY A 94 -17.32 -4.89 6.65
CA GLY A 94 -18.75 -5.21 6.68
C GLY A 94 -19.29 -5.75 5.36
N PRO A 95 -20.60 -6.06 5.28
CA PRO A 95 -21.23 -6.65 4.09
C PRO A 95 -21.17 -5.75 2.85
N SER A 96 -20.81 -4.48 3.04
CA SER A 96 -20.55 -3.49 1.99
C SER A 96 -19.07 -3.40 1.56
N ALA A 97 -18.22 -4.36 1.93
CA ALA A 97 -16.86 -4.47 1.39
C ALA A 97 -16.87 -4.75 -0.12
N ASP A 98 -17.90 -5.45 -0.60
CA ASP A 98 -18.10 -5.81 -2.02
C ASP A 98 -19.37 -5.19 -2.63
N ALA A 99 -20.31 -4.70 -1.81
CA ALA A 99 -21.55 -4.09 -2.29
C ALA A 99 -21.32 -2.62 -2.64
N GLN A 100 -21.70 -2.22 -3.86
CA GLN A 100 -21.73 -0.82 -4.31
C GLN A 100 -22.22 0.10 -3.19
N GLY A 101 -21.50 1.19 -2.89
CA GLY A 101 -22.13 2.23 -2.10
C GLY A 101 -21.22 3.26 -1.45
N ALA A 102 -21.69 4.50 -1.56
CA ALA A 102 -21.31 5.69 -0.81
C ALA A 102 -21.58 5.60 0.72
N ARG A 103 -21.79 4.41 1.28
CA ARG A 103 -22.09 4.23 2.71
C ARG A 103 -20.81 4.34 3.53
N LYS A 104 -20.90 5.12 4.61
CA LYS A 104 -19.84 5.23 5.61
C LYS A 104 -19.77 3.95 6.46
N THR A 105 -18.59 3.35 6.56
CA THR A 105 -18.31 2.20 7.42
C THR A 105 -16.93 2.36 8.07
N PRO A 106 -16.63 1.60 9.13
CA PRO A 106 -15.26 1.46 9.59
C PRO A 106 -14.35 0.82 8.52
N PHE A 107 -13.06 1.03 8.68
CA PHE A 107 -11.98 0.39 7.91
C PHE A 107 -11.02 -0.32 8.85
N ASP A 108 -10.45 -1.44 8.42
CA ASP A 108 -9.30 -2.07 9.05
C ASP A 108 -8.02 -1.55 8.42
N PHE A 109 -7.11 -1.05 9.25
CA PHE A 109 -5.77 -0.67 8.87
C PHE A 109 -4.79 -1.80 9.22
N GLU A 110 -4.04 -2.26 8.22
CA GLU A 110 -2.86 -3.08 8.40
C GLU A 110 -1.63 -2.25 8.01
N VAL A 111 -0.74 -2.06 8.97
CA VAL A 111 0.55 -1.42 8.75
C VAL A 111 1.58 -2.51 8.57
N VAL A 112 2.35 -2.41 7.49
CA VAL A 112 3.49 -3.26 7.24
C VAL A 112 4.75 -2.41 7.12
N ARG A 113 5.85 -2.94 7.63
CA ARG A 113 7.16 -2.30 7.65
C ARG A 113 8.15 -3.10 6.82
N PHE A 114 8.93 -2.42 5.99
CA PHE A 114 10.04 -3.04 5.28
C PHE A 114 11.03 -3.63 6.29
N ASN A 115 11.55 -4.82 6.06
CA ASN A 115 12.41 -5.53 7.01
C ASN A 115 13.87 -5.08 6.98
N GLU A 116 14.24 -4.14 6.11
CA GLU A 116 15.61 -3.65 5.96
C GLU A 116 16.64 -4.75 5.65
N ASN A 117 16.21 -5.83 4.99
CA ASN A 117 17.07 -6.95 4.61
C ASN A 117 17.35 -6.92 3.11
N GLU A 118 18.64 -6.89 2.75
CA GLU A 118 19.08 -6.78 1.36
C GLU A 118 19.06 -8.11 0.61
N ASP A 119 19.19 -9.24 1.31
CA ASP A 119 19.19 -10.58 0.71
C ASP A 119 17.76 -11.08 0.44
N ILE A 120 16.85 -10.79 1.38
CA ILE A 120 15.45 -11.25 1.36
C ILE A 120 14.54 -10.06 1.73
N PRO A 121 14.34 -9.12 0.80
CA PRO A 121 13.55 -7.93 1.07
C PRO A 121 12.06 -8.28 1.17
N LEU A 122 11.45 -7.92 2.30
CA LEU A 122 10.02 -8.12 2.51
C LEU A 122 9.39 -7.10 3.47
N PHE A 123 8.08 -6.90 3.33
CA PHE A 123 7.25 -6.19 4.28
C PHE A 123 6.68 -7.14 5.34
N LYS A 124 6.91 -6.84 6.61
CA LYS A 124 6.37 -7.57 7.77
C LYS A 124 5.20 -6.80 8.38
N SER A 125 4.21 -7.52 8.90
CA SER A 125 3.16 -6.90 9.72
C SER A 125 3.79 -6.20 10.90
N ASP A 126 3.43 -4.94 11.09
CA ASP A 126 3.89 -4.08 12.18
C ASP A 126 2.76 -3.87 13.19
N SER A 127 1.60 -3.42 12.71
CA SER A 127 0.42 -3.22 13.54
C SER A 127 -0.88 -3.40 12.75
N LYS A 128 -1.96 -3.69 13.49
CA LYS A 128 -3.32 -3.74 12.96
C LYS A 128 -4.24 -2.96 13.88
N GLN A 129 -5.09 -2.12 13.29
CA GLN A 129 -6.04 -1.32 14.04
C GLN A 129 -7.30 -1.09 13.23
N ARG A 130 -8.43 -0.92 13.91
CA ARG A 130 -9.68 -0.50 13.28
C ARG A 130 -9.81 1.01 13.36
N SER A 131 -10.35 1.62 12.31
CA SER A 131 -10.68 3.05 12.30
C SER A 131 -11.65 3.39 13.43
N LYS A 132 -11.44 4.54 14.05
CA LYS A 132 -12.31 5.11 15.08
C LYS A 132 -13.57 5.72 14.47
N GLY A 133 -13.43 6.32 13.30
CA GLY A 133 -14.47 6.92 12.48
C GLY A 133 -15.03 5.97 11.43
N GLN A 134 -15.95 6.52 10.63
CA GLN A 134 -16.58 5.83 9.51
C GLN A 134 -16.39 6.65 8.24
N TYR A 135 -15.98 5.96 7.17
CA TYR A 135 -15.60 6.57 5.90
C TYR A 135 -16.26 5.86 4.74
N VAL A 136 -16.40 6.59 3.64
CA VAL A 136 -16.83 5.98 2.37
C VAL A 136 -15.63 5.36 1.66
N ASP A 137 -14.52 6.10 1.65
CA ASP A 137 -13.30 5.84 0.91
C ASP A 137 -12.11 5.55 1.86
N GLY A 138 -11.32 4.53 1.53
CA GLY A 138 -10.15 4.16 2.32
C GLY A 138 -9.04 5.23 2.33
N ARG A 139 -8.92 6.05 1.28
CA ARG A 139 -7.95 7.15 1.22
C ARG A 139 -8.29 8.24 2.23
N ASP A 140 -9.58 8.54 2.39
CA ASP A 140 -10.06 9.49 3.41
C ASP A 140 -9.80 8.94 4.82
N ALA A 141 -10.08 7.65 5.04
CA ALA A 141 -9.82 6.99 6.31
C ALA A 141 -8.33 7.08 6.71
N ILE A 142 -7.43 6.77 5.77
CA ILE A 142 -5.98 6.90 5.96
C ILE A 142 -5.60 8.38 6.21
N GLY A 143 -6.12 9.30 5.41
CA GLY A 143 -5.82 10.73 5.53
C GLY A 143 -6.15 11.26 6.92
N HIS A 144 -7.38 11.02 7.39
CA HIS A 144 -7.87 11.54 8.66
C HIS A 144 -7.28 10.87 9.89
N GLU A 145 -7.19 9.53 9.90
CA GLU A 145 -6.82 8.82 11.14
C GLU A 145 -5.35 8.44 11.23
N PHE A 146 -4.68 8.27 10.10
CA PHE A 146 -3.29 7.84 10.08
C PHE A 146 -2.33 9.01 9.92
N PHE A 147 -2.66 9.96 9.02
CA PHE A 147 -1.83 11.12 8.77
C PHE A 147 -2.34 12.42 9.40
N GLY A 148 -3.50 12.40 10.06
CA GLY A 148 -4.08 13.56 10.75
C GLY A 148 -4.42 14.72 9.82
N ARG A 149 -4.80 14.44 8.58
CA ARG A 149 -5.12 15.43 7.53
C ARG A 149 -6.62 15.49 7.24
#